data_AF-A0A803L272-F1
#
_entry.id   AF-A0A803L272-F1
#
_cell.length_a   1.000
_cell.length_b   1.000
_cell.length_c   1.000
_cell.angle_alpha   90.00
_cell.angle_beta   90.00
_cell.angle_gamma   90.00
#
_symmetry.space_group_name_H-M   'P 1'
#
loop_
_entity.id
_entity.type
_entity.pdbx_description
1 polymer ?
#
loop_
_entity_poly.entity_id
_entity_poly.type
_entity_poly.pdbx_seq_one_letter_code
_entity_poly.pdbx_strand_id
1 'polypeptide(L)'
;MLARNRGARISFSASLPSDVCGVWADNTMCAVLYTKDPYKELKRSILEMVREAGVCNWGEMEELIYCYIALNSSDVHRIIQDAFLSLFS
;
A
#
# COMPACT_ATOMS: atom_id res chain seq x y z
N MET A 1 22.36 12.72 0.78
CA MET A 1 21.61 13.60 1.70
C MET A 1 20.12 13.33 1.50
N LEU A 2 19.51 12.46 2.30
CA LEU A 2 18.04 12.27 2.26
C LEU A 2 17.42 13.26 3.24
N ALA A 3 16.66 14.21 2.71
CA ALA A 3 15.91 15.16 3.51
C ALA A 3 14.91 14.39 4.37
N ARG A 4 15.19 14.31 5.69
CA ARG A 4 14.24 13.83 6.70
C ARG A 4 13.02 14.74 6.67
N ASN A 5 11.95 14.29 6.01
CA ASN A 5 10.65 14.92 6.08
C ASN A 5 10.14 14.81 7.53
N ARG A 6 10.16 15.91 8.28
CA ARG A 6 9.85 15.98 9.71
C ARG A 6 8.36 15.75 10.06
N GLY A 7 7.53 15.31 9.10
CA GLY A 7 6.07 15.14 9.29
C GLY A 7 5.54 13.71 9.25
N ALA A 8 6.31 12.74 8.77
CA ALA A 8 5.87 11.36 8.62
C ALA A 8 6.40 10.49 9.76
N ARG A 9 5.50 9.86 10.53
CA ARG A 9 5.87 8.81 11.49
C ARG A 9 5.63 7.46 10.83
N ILE A 10 6.64 6.60 10.87
CA ILE A 10 6.58 5.23 10.33
C ILE A 10 6.68 4.26 11.52
N SER A 11 5.81 3.25 11.58
CA SER A 11 5.95 2.10 12.47
C SER A 11 5.87 0.79 11.70
N PHE A 12 6.57 -0.23 12.16
CA PHE A 12 6.58 -1.58 11.57
C PHE A 12 5.73 -2.54 12.41
N SER A 13 4.54 -2.07 12.81
CA SER A 13 3.64 -2.80 13.71
C SER A 13 2.51 -3.53 12.97
N ALA A 14 2.50 -3.46 11.64
CA ALA A 14 1.50 -4.12 10.81
C ALA A 14 2.06 -5.45 10.28
N SER A 15 1.17 -6.39 10.01
CA SER A 15 1.50 -7.66 9.37
C SER A 15 0.38 -8.00 8.40
N LEU A 16 0.73 -8.65 7.29
CA LEU A 16 -0.26 -9.05 6.30
C LEU A 16 -1.31 -9.98 6.92
N PRO A 17 -2.55 -9.94 6.41
CA PRO A 17 -3.54 -10.98 6.69
C PRO A 17 -2.97 -12.37 6.35
N SER A 18 -3.33 -13.38 7.16
CA SER A 18 -2.78 -14.74 7.04
C SER A 18 -3.21 -15.50 5.80
N ASP A 19 -4.24 -15.01 5.12
CA ASP A 19 -4.80 -15.54 3.88
C ASP A 19 -4.15 -14.94 2.63
N VAL A 20 -3.25 -13.95 2.78
CA VAL A 20 -2.50 -13.40 1.64
C VAL A 20 -1.56 -14.44 1.07
N CYS A 21 -1.60 -14.62 -0.24
CA CYS A 21 -0.82 -15.63 -0.94
C CYS A 21 -0.03 -15.05 -2.13
N GLY A 22 0.80 -15.90 -2.76
CA GLY A 22 1.55 -15.53 -3.96
C GLY A 22 2.70 -14.56 -3.68
N VAL A 23 2.89 -13.60 -4.59
CA VAL A 23 4.06 -12.70 -4.61
C VAL A 23 4.19 -11.82 -3.35
N TRP A 24 3.13 -11.68 -2.56
CA TRP A 24 3.09 -10.81 -1.38
C TRP A 24 3.44 -11.51 -0.07
N ALA A 25 3.30 -12.84 0.01
CA ALA A 25 3.32 -13.58 1.28
C ALA A 25 4.71 -13.64 1.95
N ASP A 26 5.78 -13.86 1.19
CA ASP A 26 7.07 -14.24 1.77
C ASP A 26 8.05 -13.08 1.96
N ASN A 27 7.85 -11.96 1.27
CA ASN A 27 8.89 -10.92 1.15
C ASN A 27 8.37 -9.48 1.28
N THR A 28 7.20 -9.30 1.91
CA THR A 28 6.57 -7.99 2.11
C THR A 28 6.70 -7.51 3.55
N MET A 29 7.18 -6.29 3.74
CA MET A 29 7.14 -5.61 5.03
C MET A 29 5.99 -4.61 5.07
N CYS A 30 5.11 -4.73 6.07
CA CYS A 30 4.06 -3.75 6.28
C CYS A 30 4.51 -2.64 7.22
N ALA A 31 4.34 -1.39 6.78
CA ALA A 31 4.61 -0.22 7.59
C ALA A 31 3.35 0.65 7.70
N VAL A 32 3.08 1.13 8.90
CA VAL A 32 2.04 2.14 9.15
C VAL A 32 2.67 3.51 8.97
N LEU A 33 2.06 4.32 8.11
CA LEU A 33 2.49 5.68 7.85
C LEU A 33 1.44 6.68 8.34
N TYR A 34 1.84 7.55 9.27
CA TYR A 34 1.04 8.71 9.66
C TYR A 34 1.37 9.88 8.73
N THR A 35 0.38 10.33 7.95
CA THR A 35 0.52 11.38 6.95
C THR A 35 -0.68 12.33 6.97
N LYS A 36 -0.48 13.56 6.47
CA LYS A 36 -1.55 14.55 6.22
C LYS A 36 -2.18 14.40 4.83
N ASP A 37 -1.55 13.61 3.95
CA ASP A 37 -1.98 13.41 2.56
C ASP A 37 -2.00 11.90 2.25
N PRO A 38 -3.00 11.15 2.77
CA PRO A 38 -3.07 9.71 2.58
C PRO A 38 -3.25 9.33 1.10
N TYR A 39 -3.95 10.14 0.31
CA TYR A 39 -4.15 9.88 -1.12
C TYR A 39 -2.83 9.79 -1.87
N LYS A 40 -1.97 10.82 -1.73
CA LYS A 40 -0.68 10.87 -2.40
C LYS A 40 0.25 9.73 -1.98
N GLU A 41 0.28 9.44 -0.68
CA GLU A 41 1.14 8.38 -0.13
C GLU A 41 0.66 6.98 -0.53
N LEU A 42 -0.65 6.73 -0.53
CA LEU A 42 -1.22 5.47 -1.00
C LEU A 42 -0.97 5.27 -2.50
N LYS A 43 -1.21 6.29 -3.32
CA LYS A 43 -0.95 6.23 -4.78
C LYS A 43 0.52 5.87 -5.05
N ARG A 44 1.43 6.54 -4.34
CA ARG A 44 2.87 6.29 -4.44
C ARG A 44 3.22 4.85 -4.02
N SER A 45 2.73 4.42 -2.87
CA SER A 45 2.99 3.09 -2.32
C SER A 45 2.46 1.96 -3.21
N ILE A 46 1.26 2.11 -3.77
CA ILE A 46 0.69 1.12 -4.71
C ILE A 46 1.56 1.03 -5.97
N LEU A 47 1.95 2.16 -6.56
CA LEU A 47 2.78 2.18 -7.77
C LEU A 47 4.18 1.59 -7.53
N GLU A 48 4.80 1.90 -6.38
CA GLU A 48 6.08 1.34 -5.96
C GLU A 48 5.98 -0.19 -5.84
N MET A 49 4.97 -0.71 -5.15
CA MET A 49 4.77 -2.17 -4.99
C MET A 49 4.50 -2.88 -6.32
N VAL A 50 3.67 -2.32 -7.19
CA VAL A 50 3.41 -2.87 -8.54
C VAL A 50 4.72 -3.00 -9.33
N ARG A 51 5.57 -1.97 -9.28
CA ARG A 51 6.85 -1.96 -10.01
C ARG A 51 7.87 -2.92 -9.41
N GLU A 52 7.96 -2.99 -8.09
CA GLU A 52 8.99 -3.77 -7.40
C GLU A 52 8.68 -5.26 -7.37
N ALA A 53 7.42 -5.63 -7.15
CA ALA A 53 7.00 -7.03 -7.21
C ALA A 53 6.78 -7.54 -8.64
N GLY A 54 6.78 -6.64 -9.64
CA GLY A 54 6.57 -7.00 -11.04
C GLY A 54 5.16 -7.51 -11.32
N VAL A 55 4.16 -6.92 -10.66
CA VAL A 55 2.75 -7.31 -10.79
C VAL A 55 2.34 -7.31 -12.27
N CYS A 56 1.88 -8.44 -12.76
CA CYS A 56 1.68 -8.69 -14.18
C CYS A 56 0.27 -9.15 -14.54
N ASN A 57 -0.55 -9.48 -13.54
CA ASN A 57 -1.92 -9.94 -13.73
C ASN A 57 -2.89 -9.30 -12.72
N TRP A 58 -4.19 -9.44 -13.00
CA TRP A 58 -5.24 -8.82 -12.20
C TRP A 58 -5.38 -9.44 -10.80
N GLY A 59 -5.11 -10.73 -10.63
CA GLY A 59 -5.19 -11.40 -9.33
C GLY A 59 -4.16 -10.87 -8.35
N GLU A 60 -2.92 -10.67 -8.81
CA GLU A 60 -1.85 -10.04 -8.01
C GLU A 60 -2.19 -8.59 -7.64
N MET A 61 -2.82 -7.85 -8.55
CA MET A 61 -3.28 -6.48 -8.30
C MET A 61 -4.42 -6.45 -7.27
N GLU A 62 -5.40 -7.34 -7.40
CA GLU A 62 -6.51 -7.48 -6.46
C GLU A 62 -6.01 -7.83 -5.06
N GLU A 63 -5.08 -8.78 -4.95
CA GLU A 63 -4.44 -9.17 -3.69
C GLU A 63 -3.69 -7.99 -3.03
N LEU A 64 -2.98 -7.18 -3.84
CA LEU A 64 -2.31 -5.97 -3.35
C LEU A 64 -3.31 -4.97 -2.75
N ILE A 65 -4.42 -4.71 -3.47
CA ILE A 65 -5.44 -3.78 -2.99
C ILE A 65 -6.17 -4.35 -1.76
N TYR A 66 -6.41 -5.66 -1.72
CA TYR A 66 -6.93 -6.35 -0.54
C TYR A 66 -6.04 -6.10 0.69
N CYS A 67 -4.72 -6.23 0.57
CA CYS A 67 -3.78 -5.93 1.65
C CYS A 67 -3.96 -4.50 2.19
N TYR A 68 -4.05 -3.50 1.32
CA TYR A 68 -4.28 -2.12 1.75
C TYR A 68 -5.62 -1.93 2.46
N ILE A 69 -6.68 -2.56 1.98
CA ILE A 69 -8.01 -2.49 2.59
C ILE A 69 -7.99 -3.14 3.99
N ALA A 70 -7.39 -4.33 4.11
CA ALA A 70 -7.33 -5.07 5.37
C ALA A 70 -6.46 -4.37 6.43
N LEU A 71 -5.38 -3.69 6.01
CA LEU A 71 -4.45 -3.00 6.90
C LEU A 71 -4.92 -1.60 7.33
N ASN A 72 -5.96 -1.05 6.72
CA ASN A 72 -6.44 0.31 6.99
C ASN A 72 -7.88 0.31 7.50
N SER A 73 -8.22 1.33 8.31
CA SER A 73 -9.61 1.54 8.73
C SER A 73 -10.52 1.84 7.54
N SER A 74 -11.81 1.57 7.70
CA SER A 74 -12.85 1.82 6.68
C SER A 74 -12.87 3.26 6.19
N ASP A 75 -12.47 4.22 7.03
CA ASP A 75 -12.42 5.65 6.71
C ASP A 75 -11.43 5.97 5.57
N VAL A 76 -10.44 5.09 5.35
CA VAL A 76 -9.39 5.25 4.33
C VAL A 76 -9.74 4.49 3.04
N HIS A 77 -10.71 3.57 3.07
CA HIS A 77 -11.00 2.66 1.94
C HIS A 77 -11.34 3.41 0.65
N ARG A 78 -12.14 4.48 0.73
CA ARG A 78 -12.45 5.30 -0.45
C ARG A 78 -11.21 5.94 -1.07
N ILE A 79 -10.27 6.38 -0.23
CA ILE A 79 -9.01 6.99 -0.65
C ILE A 79 -8.11 5.96 -1.33
N ILE A 80 -8.07 4.73 -0.83
CA ILE A 80 -7.34 3.60 -1.46
C ILE A 80 -7.89 3.36 -2.88
N GLN A 81 -9.21 3.29 -3.02
CA GLN A 81 -9.86 3.09 -4.32
C GLN A 81 -9.54 4.23 -5.30
N ASP A 82 -9.65 5.48 -4.85
CA ASP A 82 -9.34 6.64 -5.69
C ASP A 82 -7.86 6.69 -6.10
N ALA A 83 -6.96 6.36 -5.18
CA ALA A 83 -5.53 6.30 -5.46
C ALA A 83 -5.24 5.24 -6.53
N PHE A 84 -5.79 4.03 -6.37
CA PHE A 84 -5.66 2.93 -7.32
C PHE A 84 -6.23 3.27 -8.71
N LEU A 85 -7.47 3.75 -8.78
CA LEU A 85 -8.12 4.08 -10.06
C LEU A 85 -7.37 5.20 -10.81
N SER A 86 -6.77 6.14 -10.08
CA SER A 86 -5.97 7.22 -10.67
C SER A 86 -4.63 6.78 -11.28
N LEU A 87 -4.26 5.50 -11.18
CA LEU A 87 -3.12 4.94 -11.90
C LEU A 87 -3.43 4.73 -13.39
N PHE A 88 -4.71 4.70 -13.76
CA PHE A 88 -5.19 4.44 -15.12
C PHE A 88 -5.85 5.65 -15.79
N SER A 89 -5.79 6.82 -15.15
CA SER A 89 -6.35 8.09 -15.63
C SER A 89 -5.31 8.99 -16.29
#